data_AF-A0A2K2FFM9-F1
#
_entry.id   AF-A0A2K2FFM9-F1
#
_cell.length_a   1.000
_cell.length_b   1.000
_cell.length_c   1.000
_cell.angle_alpha   90.00
_cell.angle_beta   90.00
_cell.angle_gamma   90.00
#
_symmetry.space_group_name_H-M   'P 1'
#
loop_
_entity.id
_entity.type
_entity.pdbx_description
1 polymer ?
#
loop_
_entity_poly.entity_id
_entity_poly.type
_entity_poly.pdbx_seq_one_letter_code
_entity_poly.pdbx_strand_id
1 'polypeptide(L)'
;MKDALKKAGYSEPDNRNKKAEAKHSTSKGFDAFEKLHEDYTDRAERVIIELQNKLGKNYKDFTTSKIRNILAMVSDIYNDVLTEQDEVLNDEIRGKIAYLKVRLIYECGREPNIVKPFVELAGLLDIISGIGYSRQRFIDFEHYMEALVAYHRFHEGKD
;
A
#
# COMPACT_ATOMS: atom_id res chain seq x y z
N MET A 1 2.35 27.65 -38.39
CA MET A 1 2.46 27.77 -36.92
C MET A 1 3.68 27.04 -36.37
N LYS A 2 3.99 25.81 -36.83
CA LYS A 2 5.18 25.03 -36.40
C LYS A 2 6.53 25.64 -36.79
N ASP A 3 6.61 26.29 -37.95
CA ASP A 3 7.87 26.90 -38.42
C ASP A 3 8.30 28.17 -37.67
N ALA A 4 7.34 28.86 -37.04
CA ALA A 4 7.63 30.04 -36.22
C ALA A 4 8.27 29.68 -34.87
N LEU A 5 7.89 28.53 -34.29
CA LEU A 5 8.35 28.07 -32.98
C LEU A 5 9.81 27.59 -33.00
N LYS A 6 10.24 26.96 -34.10
CA LYS A 6 11.60 26.44 -34.25
C LYS A 6 12.66 27.54 -34.41
N LYS A 7 12.26 28.70 -34.95
CA LYS A 7 13.13 29.88 -35.14
C LYS A 7 13.40 30.65 -33.83
N ALA A 8 12.58 30.43 -32.80
CA ALA A 8 12.68 31.06 -31.48
C ALA A 8 13.44 30.20 -30.44
N GLY A 9 14.10 29.11 -30.86
CA GLY A 9 14.91 28.27 -29.97
C GLY A 9 14.13 27.30 -29.09
N TYR A 10 12.82 27.12 -29.30
CA TYR A 10 12.05 26.09 -28.61
C TYR A 10 12.19 24.74 -29.31
N SER A 11 12.88 23.79 -28.66
CA SER A 11 12.85 22.37 -29.01
C SER A 11 11.65 21.68 -28.35
N GLU A 12 10.92 20.83 -29.08
CA GLU A 12 9.86 20.01 -28.49
C GLU A 12 10.42 19.06 -27.42
N PRO A 13 9.73 18.88 -26.29
CA PRO A 13 10.19 18.01 -25.22
C PRO A 13 10.28 16.56 -25.69
N ASP A 14 11.43 15.93 -25.47
CA ASP A 14 11.71 14.55 -25.91
C ASP A 14 10.79 13.56 -25.18
N ASN A 15 9.82 13.04 -25.93
CA ASN A 15 8.81 12.10 -25.44
C ASN A 15 9.36 10.68 -25.19
N ARG A 16 10.66 10.45 -25.38
CA ARG A 16 11.32 9.15 -25.12
C ARG A 16 11.54 8.88 -23.63
N ASN A 17 11.67 9.92 -22.79
CA ASN A 17 11.94 9.73 -21.35
C ASN A 17 10.71 9.33 -20.53
N LYS A 18 9.49 9.71 -20.94
CA LYS A 18 8.25 9.35 -20.21
C LYS A 18 7.91 7.86 -20.27
N LYS A 19 8.30 7.17 -21.36
CA LYS A 19 8.06 5.72 -21.54
C LYS A 19 9.04 4.84 -20.75
N ALA A 20 10.24 5.34 -20.44
CA ALA A 20 11.23 4.62 -19.65
C ALA A 20 10.92 4.70 -18.15
N GLU A 21 10.51 5.88 -17.66
CA GLU A 21 10.11 6.09 -16.26
C GLU A 21 8.82 5.33 -15.90
N ALA A 22 7.85 5.26 -16.82
CA ALA A 22 6.60 4.50 -16.63
C ALA A 22 6.79 2.97 -16.63
N LYS A 23 7.84 2.45 -17.29
CA LYS A 23 8.16 1.01 -17.31
C LYS A 23 9.01 0.57 -16.12
N HIS A 24 9.84 1.45 -15.57
CA HIS A 24 10.70 1.12 -14.43
C HIS A 24 9.94 1.13 -13.10
N SER A 25 8.95 2.02 -12.94
CA SER A 25 8.09 2.07 -11.74
C SER A 25 7.03 0.95 -11.67
N THR A 26 6.62 0.40 -12.81
CA THR A 26 5.58 -0.66 -12.87
C THR A 26 6.13 -2.05 -12.54
N SER A 27 7.39 -2.36 -12.86
CA SER A 27 7.96 -3.70 -12.60
C SER A 27 8.07 -4.02 -11.11
N LYS A 28 8.57 -3.07 -10.31
CA LYS A 28 8.86 -3.30 -8.89
C LYS A 28 7.60 -3.48 -8.02
N GLY A 29 6.50 -2.81 -8.37
CA GLY A 29 5.23 -2.94 -7.66
C GLY A 29 4.40 -4.16 -8.09
N PHE A 30 4.63 -4.68 -9.29
CA PHE A 30 3.95 -5.88 -9.80
C PHE A 30 4.55 -7.16 -9.19
N ASP A 31 5.88 -7.25 -9.12
CA ASP A 31 6.60 -8.37 -8.47
C ASP A 31 6.30 -8.48 -6.98
N ALA A 32 6.00 -7.35 -6.32
CA ALA A 32 5.62 -7.31 -4.90
C ALA A 32 4.22 -7.90 -4.62
N PHE A 33 3.38 -8.02 -5.65
CA PHE A 33 2.01 -8.50 -5.55
C PHE A 33 1.85 -9.98 -5.87
N GLU A 34 2.62 -10.49 -6.84
CA GLU A 34 2.50 -11.88 -7.29
C GLU A 34 2.80 -12.89 -6.17
N LYS A 35 3.67 -12.54 -5.22
CA LYS A 35 3.95 -13.37 -4.03
C LYS A 35 2.96 -13.19 -2.89
N LEU A 36 2.25 -12.05 -2.81
CA LEU A 36 1.44 -11.73 -1.63
C LEU A 36 0.33 -12.74 -1.42
N HIS A 37 -0.32 -13.19 -2.50
CA HIS A 37 -1.37 -14.21 -2.44
C HIS A 37 -0.90 -15.52 -1.76
N GLU A 38 0.38 -15.88 -1.94
CA GLU A 38 0.94 -17.15 -1.46
C GLU A 38 1.58 -17.01 -0.07
N ASP A 39 2.15 -15.85 0.26
CA ASP A 39 3.05 -15.71 1.42
C ASP A 39 2.62 -14.64 2.43
N TYR A 40 1.42 -14.05 2.31
CA TYR A 40 1.00 -12.94 3.17
C TYR A 40 1.06 -13.28 4.67
N THR A 41 0.81 -14.53 5.07
CA THR A 41 0.88 -14.96 6.48
C THR A 41 2.30 -14.88 7.02
N ASP A 42 3.25 -15.53 6.33
CA ASP A 42 4.66 -15.56 6.74
C ASP A 42 5.26 -14.16 6.66
N ARG A 43 4.85 -13.38 5.65
CA ARG A 43 5.25 -11.99 5.49
C ARG A 43 4.73 -11.13 6.64
N ALA A 44 3.48 -11.32 7.07
CA ALA A 44 2.91 -10.57 8.18
C ALA A 44 3.65 -10.85 9.49
N GLU A 45 3.94 -12.12 9.79
CA GLU A 45 4.72 -12.49 10.97
C GLU A 45 6.11 -11.83 10.97
N ARG A 46 6.84 -11.95 9.86
CA ARG A 46 8.16 -11.32 9.71
C ARG A 46 8.10 -9.82 9.96
N VAL A 47 7.13 -9.12 9.38
CA VAL A 47 6.95 -7.68 9.56
C VAL A 47 6.73 -7.29 11.01
N ILE A 48 5.89 -8.04 11.73
CA ILE A 48 5.61 -7.76 13.14
C ILE A 48 6.85 -8.00 14.01
N ILE A 49 7.59 -9.09 13.79
CA ILE A 49 8.84 -9.39 14.50
C ILE A 49 9.90 -8.31 14.21
N GLU A 50 10.06 -7.92 12.95
CA GLU A 50 10.99 -6.85 12.55
C GLU A 50 10.60 -5.50 13.16
N LEU A 51 9.30 -5.20 13.23
CA LEU A 51 8.80 -3.98 13.85
C LEU A 51 9.09 -3.96 15.36
N GLN A 52 8.89 -5.09 16.05
CA GLN A 52 9.27 -5.23 17.47
C GLN A 52 10.74 -4.94 17.69
N ASN A 53 11.61 -5.55 16.88
CA ASN A 53 13.06 -5.33 16.96
C ASN A 53 13.44 -3.88 16.66
N LYS A 54 12.79 -3.26 15.67
CA LYS A 54 13.07 -1.88 15.25
C LYS A 54 12.61 -0.84 16.27
N LEU A 55 11.45 -1.03 16.90
CA LEU A 55 10.92 -0.10 17.91
C LEU A 55 11.44 -0.38 19.31
N GLY A 56 11.87 -1.61 19.60
CA GLY A 56 12.31 -2.04 20.93
C GLY A 56 11.28 -1.68 21.99
N LYS A 57 11.70 -0.94 23.03
CA LYS A 57 10.81 -0.51 24.13
C LYS A 57 9.64 0.38 23.70
N ASN A 58 9.73 1.02 22.54
CA ASN A 58 8.66 1.86 21.99
C ASN A 58 7.61 1.04 21.23
N TYR A 59 7.81 -0.28 21.06
CA TYR A 59 6.82 -1.14 20.40
C TYR A 59 5.47 -1.14 21.11
N LYS A 60 5.46 -1.00 22.44
CA LYS A 60 4.23 -0.84 23.24
C LYS A 60 3.36 0.36 22.83
N ASP A 61 3.96 1.37 22.20
CA ASP A 61 3.25 2.55 21.72
C ASP A 61 2.61 2.29 20.34
N PHE A 62 3.04 1.24 19.63
CA PHE A 62 2.35 0.69 18.46
C PHE A 62 1.22 -0.23 18.91
N THR A 63 0.11 0.35 19.34
CA THR A 63 -1.02 -0.39 19.91
C THR A 63 -1.90 -1.05 18.85
N THR A 64 -2.62 -2.12 19.23
CA THR A 64 -3.63 -2.76 18.36
C THR A 64 -4.63 -1.76 17.76
N SER A 65 -5.01 -0.71 18.50
CA SER A 65 -5.94 0.32 17.99
C SER A 65 -5.41 1.05 16.76
N LYS A 66 -4.10 1.26 16.63
CA LYS A 66 -3.51 1.95 15.47
C LYS A 66 -3.66 1.14 14.20
N ILE A 67 -3.37 -0.16 14.25
CA ILE A 67 -3.50 -1.05 13.10
C ILE A 67 -4.97 -1.40 12.81
N ARG A 68 -5.81 -1.55 13.84
CA ARG A 68 -7.25 -1.81 13.67
C ARG A 68 -7.97 -0.64 12.98
N ASN A 69 -7.56 0.60 13.25
CA ASN A 69 -8.14 1.76 12.56
C ASN A 69 -7.84 1.73 11.05
N ILE A 70 -6.67 1.22 10.64
CA ILE A 70 -6.34 1.01 9.23
C ILE A 70 -7.19 -0.14 8.67
N LEU A 71 -7.24 -1.28 9.37
CA LEU A 71 -8.03 -2.45 8.96
C LEU A 71 -9.51 -2.08 8.77
N ALA A 72 -10.11 -1.30 9.66
CA ALA A 72 -11.50 -0.88 9.55
C ALA A 72 -11.79 -0.20 8.19
N MET A 73 -10.93 0.72 7.75
CA MET A 73 -11.08 1.36 6.43
C MET A 73 -10.91 0.36 5.27
N VAL A 74 -10.05 -0.64 5.44
CA VAL A 74 -9.85 -1.69 4.43
C VAL A 74 -11.07 -2.61 4.36
N SER A 75 -11.60 -3.02 5.51
CA SER A 75 -12.81 -3.85 5.61
C SER A 75 -14.05 -3.14 5.04
N ASP A 76 -14.17 -1.82 5.23
CA ASP A 76 -15.25 -1.04 4.61
C ASP A 76 -15.19 -1.12 3.08
N ILE A 77 -14.00 -0.95 2.50
CA ILE A 77 -13.80 -1.08 1.04
C ILE A 77 -14.01 -2.54 0.60
N TYR A 78 -13.59 -3.51 1.40
CA TYR A 78 -13.78 -4.92 1.11
C TYR A 78 -15.25 -5.31 1.02
N ASN A 79 -16.08 -4.78 1.90
CA ASN A 79 -17.53 -4.98 1.84
C ASN A 79 -18.10 -4.47 0.50
N ASP A 80 -17.66 -3.30 0.01
CA ASP A 80 -18.05 -2.82 -1.31
C ASP A 80 -17.56 -3.78 -2.42
N VAL A 81 -16.30 -4.23 -2.35
CA VAL A 81 -15.72 -5.20 -3.30
C VAL A 81 -16.48 -6.51 -3.34
N LEU A 82 -17.02 -6.98 -2.21
CA LEU A 82 -17.82 -8.20 -2.14
C LEU A 82 -19.21 -8.04 -2.79
N THR A 83 -19.76 -6.82 -2.82
CA THR A 83 -21.06 -6.56 -3.47
C THR A 83 -20.99 -6.54 -4.98
N GLU A 84 -19.81 -6.26 -5.54
CA GLU A 84 -19.56 -6.31 -6.97
C GLU A 84 -19.27 -7.75 -7.43
N GLN A 85 -19.68 -8.13 -8.64
CA GLN A 85 -19.34 -9.44 -9.24
C GLN A 85 -18.19 -9.36 -10.25
N ASP A 86 -17.78 -8.15 -10.63
CA ASP A 86 -16.75 -7.94 -11.64
C ASP A 86 -15.34 -8.17 -11.08
N GLU A 87 -14.45 -8.72 -11.91
CA GLU A 87 -13.01 -8.86 -11.61
C GLU A 87 -12.26 -7.51 -11.65
N VAL A 88 -12.89 -6.50 -12.24
CA VAL A 88 -12.35 -5.15 -12.42
C VAL A 88 -13.04 -4.21 -11.45
N LEU A 89 -12.25 -3.54 -10.61
CA LEU A 89 -12.75 -2.58 -9.64
C LEU A 89 -13.33 -1.35 -10.34
N ASN A 90 -14.55 -0.97 -9.95
CA ASN A 90 -15.22 0.24 -10.44
C ASN A 90 -14.50 1.52 -9.93
N ASP A 91 -14.87 2.66 -10.51
CA ASP A 91 -14.23 3.95 -10.23
C ASP A 91 -14.42 4.40 -8.77
N GLU A 92 -15.57 4.08 -8.16
CA GLU A 92 -15.86 4.44 -6.78
C GLU A 92 -14.92 3.72 -5.80
N ILE A 93 -14.79 2.40 -5.93
CA ILE A 93 -13.91 1.58 -5.10
C ILE A 93 -12.46 2.01 -5.28
N ARG A 94 -12.02 2.26 -6.52
CA ARG A 94 -10.67 2.78 -6.80
C ARG A 94 -10.44 4.15 -6.17
N GLY A 95 -11.45 5.00 -6.13
CA GLY A 95 -11.44 6.28 -5.39
C GLY A 95 -11.22 6.07 -3.88
N LYS A 96 -11.92 5.11 -3.27
CA LYS A 96 -11.75 4.76 -1.86
C LYS A 96 -10.34 4.22 -1.57
N ILE A 97 -9.80 3.36 -2.44
CA ILE A 97 -8.41 2.85 -2.34
C ILE A 97 -7.39 3.99 -2.43
N ALA A 98 -7.58 4.94 -3.36
CA ALA A 98 -6.71 6.11 -3.46
C ALA A 98 -6.76 6.97 -2.19
N TYR A 99 -7.95 7.14 -1.60
CA TYR A 99 -8.12 7.85 -0.35
C TYR A 99 -7.49 7.12 0.85
N LEU A 100 -7.60 5.79 0.91
CA LEU A 100 -6.90 4.96 1.90
C LEU A 100 -5.39 5.23 1.88
N LYS A 101 -4.78 5.32 0.68
CA LYS A 101 -3.36 5.66 0.54
C LYS A 101 -3.03 7.04 1.14
N VAL A 102 -3.85 8.05 0.85
CA VAL A 102 -3.68 9.41 1.40
C VAL A 102 -3.78 9.38 2.93
N ARG A 103 -4.76 8.64 3.46
CA ARG A 103 -4.93 8.50 4.90
C ARG A 103 -3.71 7.84 5.54
N LEU A 104 -3.17 6.80 4.94
CA LEU A 104 -1.99 6.12 5.45
C LEU A 104 -0.74 7.02 5.47
N ILE A 105 -0.56 7.85 4.43
CA ILE A 105 0.49 8.89 4.40
C ILE A 105 0.30 9.89 5.54
N TYR A 106 -0.92 10.35 5.77
CA TYR A 106 -1.22 11.26 6.88
C TYR A 106 -0.90 10.63 8.24
N GLU A 107 -1.28 9.38 8.48
CA GLU A 107 -0.97 8.66 9.73
C GLU A 107 0.54 8.52 9.94
N CYS A 108 1.31 8.26 8.86
CA CYS A 108 2.77 8.29 8.90
C CYS A 108 3.33 9.67 9.28
N GLY A 109 2.70 10.76 8.82
CA GLY A 109 3.08 12.12 9.17
C GLY A 109 2.71 12.51 10.60
N ARG A 110 1.58 12.00 11.11
CA ARG A 110 1.11 12.25 12.48
C ARG A 110 1.97 11.54 13.52
N GLU A 111 2.39 10.30 13.24
CA GLU A 111 3.16 9.47 14.18
C GLU A 111 4.40 8.84 13.49
N PRO A 112 5.37 9.67 13.07
CA PRO A 112 6.47 9.25 12.19
C PRO A 112 7.45 8.26 12.82
N ASN A 113 7.50 8.17 14.15
CA ASN A 113 8.39 7.25 14.84
C ASN A 113 7.73 5.90 15.18
N ILE A 114 6.40 5.81 15.04
CA ILE A 114 5.61 4.65 15.49
C ILE A 114 4.90 4.00 14.30
N VAL A 115 4.15 4.77 13.51
CA VAL A 115 3.34 4.26 12.39
C VAL A 115 4.16 4.10 11.12
N LYS A 116 5.01 5.09 10.79
CA LYS A 116 5.81 5.05 9.56
C LYS A 116 6.71 3.80 9.46
N PRO A 117 7.43 3.36 10.52
CA PRO A 117 8.23 2.14 10.45
C PRO A 117 7.41 0.90 10.09
N PHE A 118 6.18 0.78 10.64
CA PHE A 118 5.26 -0.31 10.29
C PHE A 118 4.86 -0.24 8.81
N VAL A 119 4.44 0.93 8.34
CA VAL A 119 3.99 1.12 6.95
C VAL A 119 5.11 0.80 5.95
N GLU A 120 6.35 1.19 6.27
CA GLU A 120 7.53 0.89 5.46
C GLU A 120 7.88 -0.60 5.46
N LEU A 121 7.95 -1.25 6.63
CA LEU A 121 8.28 -2.68 6.73
C LEU A 121 7.22 -3.55 6.05
N ALA A 122 5.93 -3.23 6.23
CA ALA A 122 4.83 -3.92 5.58
C ALA A 122 4.76 -3.63 4.06
N GLY A 123 5.38 -2.54 3.59
CA GLY A 123 5.31 -2.13 2.19
C GLY A 123 3.91 -1.70 1.75
N LEU A 124 3.08 -1.18 2.68
CA LEU A 124 1.65 -0.95 2.43
C LEU A 124 1.40 0.05 1.29
N LEU A 125 2.21 1.11 1.18
CA LEU A 125 2.04 2.11 0.13
C LEU A 125 2.33 1.56 -1.27
N ASP A 126 3.30 0.66 -1.37
CA ASP A 126 3.67 0.01 -2.63
C ASP A 126 2.59 -1.01 -3.03
N ILE A 127 2.12 -1.81 -2.06
CA ILE A 127 0.99 -2.73 -2.25
C ILE A 127 -0.24 -1.94 -2.71
N ILE A 128 -0.70 -0.93 -1.96
CA ILE A 128 -1.88 -0.14 -2.34
C ILE A 128 -1.75 0.45 -3.76
N SER A 129 -0.54 0.87 -4.16
CA SER A 129 -0.29 1.37 -5.52
C SER A 129 -0.34 0.28 -6.59
N GLY A 130 0.00 -0.96 -6.25
CA GLY A 130 0.02 -2.13 -7.14
C GLY A 130 -1.34 -2.80 -7.35
N ILE A 131 -2.35 -2.50 -6.50
CA ILE A 131 -3.72 -3.04 -6.63
C ILE A 131 -4.29 -2.71 -8.02
N GLY A 132 -4.16 -1.45 -8.44
CA GLY A 132 -4.64 -0.98 -9.74
C GLY A 132 -6.14 -1.19 -9.91
N TYR A 133 -6.50 -2.09 -10.84
CA TYR A 133 -7.89 -2.39 -11.20
C TYR A 133 -8.33 -3.78 -10.75
N SER A 134 -7.44 -4.58 -10.18
CA SER A 134 -7.71 -6.00 -9.92
C SER A 134 -8.46 -6.17 -8.60
N ARG A 135 -9.62 -6.82 -8.66
CA ARG A 135 -10.37 -7.27 -7.50
C ARG A 135 -9.53 -8.20 -6.63
N GLN A 136 -8.98 -9.26 -7.21
CA GLN A 136 -8.20 -10.26 -6.47
C GLN A 136 -7.05 -9.61 -5.68
N ARG A 137 -6.35 -8.66 -6.29
CA ARG A 137 -5.28 -7.93 -5.60
C ARG A 137 -5.76 -7.16 -4.38
N PHE A 138 -6.94 -6.54 -4.45
CA PHE A 138 -7.50 -5.89 -3.28
C PHE A 138 -7.83 -6.91 -2.18
N ILE A 139 -8.38 -8.07 -2.54
CA ILE A 139 -8.68 -9.15 -1.58
C ILE A 139 -7.39 -9.66 -0.91
N ASP A 140 -6.32 -9.91 -1.67
CA ASP A 140 -5.05 -10.35 -1.10
C ASP A 140 -4.45 -9.29 -0.16
N PHE A 141 -4.62 -7.99 -0.47
CA PHE A 141 -4.23 -6.90 0.42
C PHE A 141 -5.05 -6.87 1.70
N GLU A 142 -6.36 -7.16 1.63
CA GLU A 142 -7.23 -7.24 2.79
C GLU A 142 -6.81 -8.38 3.73
N HIS A 143 -6.61 -9.59 3.20
CA HIS A 143 -6.13 -10.73 3.98
C HIS A 143 -4.76 -10.46 4.61
N TYR A 144 -3.87 -9.75 3.90
CA TYR A 144 -2.59 -9.32 4.45
C TYR A 144 -2.76 -8.37 5.64
N MET A 145 -3.68 -7.42 5.56
CA MET A 145 -3.99 -6.51 6.66
C MET A 145 -4.58 -7.25 7.87
N GLU A 146 -5.47 -8.23 7.65
CA GLU A 146 -5.97 -9.10 8.73
C GLU A 146 -4.84 -9.88 9.39
N ALA A 147 -3.94 -10.48 8.60
CA ALA A 147 -2.80 -11.23 9.12
C ALA A 147 -1.87 -10.35 9.96
N LEU A 148 -1.57 -9.12 9.52
CA LEU A 148 -0.76 -8.17 10.30
C LEU A 148 -1.40 -7.86 11.66
N VAL A 149 -2.72 -7.69 11.72
CA VAL A 149 -3.45 -7.48 12.98
C VAL A 149 -3.38 -8.73 13.87
N ALA A 150 -3.58 -9.92 13.29
CA ALA A 150 -3.54 -11.18 14.02
C ALA A 150 -2.17 -11.44 14.64
N TYR A 151 -1.09 -11.30 13.86
CA TYR A 151 0.28 -11.47 14.35
C TYR A 151 0.67 -10.39 15.35
N HIS A 152 0.30 -9.13 15.11
CA HIS A 152 0.51 -8.08 16.09
C HIS A 152 -0.11 -8.49 17.43
N ARG A 153 -1.38 -8.92 17.43
CA ARG A 153 -2.08 -9.34 18.64
C ARG A 153 -1.45 -10.56 19.32
N PHE A 154 -0.97 -11.52 18.54
CA PHE A 154 -0.30 -12.73 19.04
C PHE A 154 1.02 -12.40 19.76
N HIS A 155 1.74 -11.37 19.31
CA HIS A 155 3.01 -10.94 19.88
C HIS A 155 2.89 -9.80 20.92
N GLU A 156 1.80 -9.01 20.93
CA GLU A 156 1.55 -7.86 21.83
C GLU A 156 1.36 -8.25 23.32
N GLY A 157 1.35 -9.53 23.66
CA GLY A 157 1.16 -10.01 25.05
C GLY A 157 2.18 -11.05 25.51
N LYS A 158 3.28 -11.22 24.78
CA LYS A 158 4.38 -12.15 25.11
C LYS A 158 5.59 -11.38 25.61
N ASP A 159 5.41 -10.68 26.73
CA ASP A 159 6.49 -10.16 27.57
C ASP A 159 6.39 -10.79 28.97
#